data_AF-A0A5C4QHT7-F1
#
_entry.id   AF-A0A5C4QHT7-F1
#
_cell.length_a   1.000
_cell.length_b   1.000
_cell.length_c   1.000
_cell.angle_alpha   90.00
_cell.angle_beta   90.00
_cell.angle_gamma   90.00
#
_symmetry.space_group_name_H-M   'P 1'
#
loop_
_entity.id
_entity.type
_entity.pdbx_description
1 polymer ?
#
loop_
_entity_poly.entity_id
_entity_poly.type
_entity_poly.pdbx_seq_one_letter_code
_entity_poly.pdbx_strand_id
1 'polypeptide(L)'
;MTAAPVVVCPDCDGTTFMLEPCRCTTYGDRFLADADVLGPRREAYRSCEQCRGAGSIAYPCYRCGRRGRRRAQLVVTVANLDTGAVASHQVVPGGLGPHRDPAGHWVVELASRVRELAATVGAVLDEADMPSLWLDRQWRPDLPAAQRRELEAHAILRADHAPWRLVLGRSTAPATVDPAARLARLCALADLLLLDLVVEARRQGAGFCWSIRYEVPGSPVPLGPPGWCRDLPEVLACTDVAKALSGLAERGLTAPARLLRPDSPRPPAAPVVDVDQLERRVLADCVDAAHGEELPGAQALWRDGRWWHTTLRAGEPAEILAEQPTGQVVRRVRVPVTRGYEPPEASWLGELVDWRPCPDCRPGSRLRACDRYRLGSWTAVLGARPEDLRDADGGHDLDRDLRDGYVTLPWAGSDPVGEHVRAAGRGAAAGRLIVVAAPPDAPPLVELLRLALGLDLALVVAVCDLRHNAGDPLLADGLRWSVEIKPRDAAVSPDDFPYRPSLAAALAWCVECLSDAVAGAAPTDPATPIPVPWSGPRDLVVDPEPDLLRLASRHAGQAVTVRFTRAGCAVHRHDDDGVRLLADGPDLRDLPLT
;
A
#
# COMPACT_ATOMS: atom_id res chain seq x y z
N MET A 1 9.29 -22.48 30.37
CA MET A 1 8.20 -21.75 29.69
C MET A 1 6.88 -22.40 30.10
N THR A 2 5.98 -21.67 30.74
CA THR A 2 4.60 -22.13 30.98
C THR A 2 3.88 -22.18 29.64
N ALA A 3 3.22 -23.29 29.33
CA ALA A 3 2.41 -23.39 28.12
C ALA A 3 1.35 -22.28 28.12
N ALA A 4 1.24 -21.56 27.00
CA ALA A 4 0.24 -20.51 26.87
C ALA A 4 -1.17 -21.13 26.98
N PRO A 5 -2.11 -20.48 27.70
CA PRO A 5 -3.44 -21.04 27.87
C PRO A 5 -4.17 -21.10 26.53
N VAL A 6 -4.79 -22.25 26.26
CA VAL A 6 -5.74 -22.44 25.16
C VAL A 6 -7.13 -22.22 25.72
N VAL A 7 -7.87 -21.27 25.14
CA VAL A 7 -9.23 -20.93 25.55
C VAL A 7 -10.21 -21.15 24.39
N VAL A 8 -11.50 -21.21 24.71
CA VAL A 8 -12.57 -21.20 23.70
C VAL A 8 -12.48 -19.91 22.91
N CYS A 9 -12.65 -19.99 21.59
CA CYS A 9 -12.60 -18.81 20.74
C CYS A 9 -13.76 -17.87 21.11
N PRO A 10 -13.50 -16.65 21.61
CA PRO A 10 -14.56 -15.74 22.05
C PRO A 10 -15.37 -15.17 20.88
N ASP A 11 -14.85 -15.29 19.64
CA ASP A 11 -15.52 -14.76 18.46
C ASP A 11 -16.61 -15.70 17.92
N CYS A 12 -16.46 -17.02 18.15
CA CYS A 12 -17.43 -18.02 17.70
C CYS A 12 -18.00 -18.88 18.83
N ASP A 13 -17.62 -18.63 20.08
CA ASP A 13 -17.97 -19.44 21.25
C ASP A 13 -17.74 -20.95 21.05
N GLY A 14 -16.69 -21.29 20.28
CA GLY A 14 -16.35 -22.67 19.95
C GLY A 14 -17.12 -23.30 18.79
N THR A 15 -18.09 -22.60 18.19
CA THR A 15 -18.94 -23.12 17.11
C THR A 15 -18.25 -23.23 15.75
N THR A 16 -17.04 -22.66 15.60
CA THR A 16 -16.19 -22.67 14.37
C THR A 16 -16.67 -21.79 13.22
N PHE A 17 -17.82 -21.14 13.34
CA PHE A 17 -18.35 -20.15 12.41
C PHE A 17 -18.95 -18.95 13.16
N MET A 18 -19.13 -17.82 12.49
CA MET A 18 -19.78 -16.63 13.05
C MET A 18 -21.00 -16.30 12.21
N LEU A 19 -22.06 -15.84 12.86
CA LEU A 19 -23.23 -15.27 12.20
C LEU A 19 -23.10 -13.75 12.26
N GLU A 20 -22.81 -13.14 11.12
CA GLU A 20 -22.81 -11.70 11.00
C GLU A 20 -24.11 -11.22 10.36
N PRO A 21 -24.66 -10.07 10.79
CA PRO A 21 -25.77 -9.45 10.10
C PRO A 21 -25.40 -9.19 8.65
N CYS A 22 -26.29 -9.56 7.73
CA CYS A 22 -26.09 -9.22 6.34
C CYS A 22 -26.15 -7.70 6.19
N ARG A 23 -25.25 -7.13 5.37
CA ARG A 23 -25.19 -5.70 5.08
C ARG A 23 -26.54 -5.13 4.58
N CYS A 24 -27.42 -5.98 4.02
CA CYS A 24 -28.76 -5.55 3.64
C CYS A 24 -29.60 -5.04 4.81
N THR A 25 -29.37 -5.52 6.03
CA THR A 25 -30.08 -5.07 7.24
C THR A 25 -29.72 -3.65 7.66
N THR A 26 -28.57 -3.14 7.20
CA THR A 26 -28.17 -1.72 7.38
C THR A 26 -28.99 -0.80 6.50
N TYR A 27 -29.34 -1.26 5.29
CA TYR A 27 -30.09 -0.49 4.30
C TYR A 27 -31.61 -0.68 4.42
N GLY A 28 -32.04 -1.83 4.96
CA GLY A 28 -33.42 -2.22 5.16
C GLY A 28 -33.95 -3.17 4.09
N ASP A 29 -35.27 -3.27 4.03
CA ASP A 29 -36.03 -4.24 3.24
C ASP A 29 -36.34 -3.77 1.80
N ARG A 30 -35.85 -2.59 1.43
CA ARG A 30 -36.12 -1.95 0.13
C ARG A 30 -34.98 -2.16 -0.86
N PHE A 31 -35.33 -2.24 -2.14
CA PHE A 31 -34.36 -2.27 -3.24
C PHE A 31 -33.56 -0.96 -3.32
N LEU A 32 -34.24 0.19 -3.29
CA LEU A 32 -33.61 1.51 -3.19
C LEU A 32 -33.57 1.96 -1.72
N ALA A 33 -32.38 2.22 -1.19
CA ALA A 33 -32.17 2.57 0.22
C ALA A 33 -31.31 3.82 0.39
N ASP A 34 -31.68 4.71 1.31
CA ASP A 34 -30.91 5.92 1.61
C ASP A 34 -29.75 5.60 2.57
N ALA A 35 -28.51 5.94 2.17
CA ALA A 35 -27.32 5.67 2.96
C ALA A 35 -27.14 6.64 4.14
N ASP A 36 -27.70 7.84 4.04
CA ASP A 36 -27.53 8.91 5.03
C ASP A 36 -28.39 8.69 6.28
N VAL A 37 -29.27 7.68 6.27
CA VAL A 37 -30.07 7.25 7.41
C VAL A 37 -29.47 6.00 8.02
N LEU A 38 -28.28 6.13 8.63
CA LEU A 38 -27.72 5.09 9.47
C LEU A 38 -28.56 4.98 10.76
N GLY A 39 -29.53 4.07 10.75
CA GLY A 39 -30.41 3.78 11.90
C GLY A 39 -30.14 2.41 12.52
N PRO A 40 -30.91 2.01 13.55
CA PRO A 40 -30.88 0.66 14.07
C PRO A 40 -31.17 -0.36 12.95
N ARG A 41 -30.66 -1.59 13.10
CA ARG A 41 -30.82 -2.68 12.14
C ARG A 41 -32.30 -2.84 11.76
N ARG A 42 -32.56 -2.95 10.45
CA ARG A 42 -33.90 -3.07 9.86
C ARG A 42 -34.16 -4.50 9.39
N GLU A 43 -35.41 -4.78 9.01
CA GLU A 43 -35.79 -6.04 8.36
C GLU A 43 -34.92 -6.28 7.11
N ALA A 44 -34.57 -7.54 6.87
CA ALA A 44 -33.67 -7.92 5.79
C ALA A 44 -34.35 -7.76 4.43
N TYR A 45 -33.57 -7.36 3.42
CA TYR A 45 -34.05 -7.35 2.04
C TYR A 45 -34.34 -8.78 1.56
N ARG A 46 -35.61 -9.04 1.21
CA ARG A 46 -36.10 -10.38 0.86
C ARG A 46 -35.36 -11.00 -0.33
N SER A 47 -34.96 -10.18 -1.28
CA SER A 47 -34.23 -10.61 -2.48
C SER A 47 -32.72 -10.39 -2.35
N CYS A 48 -32.19 -10.29 -1.13
CA CYS A 48 -30.76 -10.10 -0.92
C CYS A 48 -29.96 -11.26 -1.53
N GLU A 49 -29.04 -10.96 -2.43
CA GLU A 49 -28.25 -11.97 -3.15
C GLU A 49 -27.29 -12.74 -2.23
N GLN A 50 -26.91 -12.14 -1.10
CA GLN A 50 -26.00 -12.75 -0.13
C GLN A 50 -26.72 -13.63 0.89
N CYS A 51 -27.75 -13.09 1.58
CA CYS A 51 -28.43 -13.81 2.67
C CYS A 51 -29.78 -14.43 2.28
N ARG A 52 -30.27 -14.18 1.06
CA ARG A 52 -31.56 -14.68 0.55
C ARG A 52 -32.73 -14.41 1.50
N GLY A 53 -32.74 -13.23 2.11
CA GLY A 53 -33.77 -12.79 3.06
C GLY A 53 -33.58 -13.27 4.51
N ALA A 54 -32.55 -14.05 4.82
CA ALA A 54 -32.30 -14.52 6.20
C ALA A 54 -31.83 -13.40 7.15
N GLY A 55 -31.26 -12.32 6.62
CA GLY A 55 -30.74 -11.19 7.41
C GLY A 55 -29.40 -11.45 8.09
N SER A 56 -28.86 -12.66 8.00
CA SER A 56 -27.54 -13.04 8.50
C SER A 56 -26.80 -13.90 7.47
N ILE A 57 -25.47 -13.90 7.56
CA ILE A 57 -24.60 -14.75 6.74
C ILE A 57 -23.66 -15.47 7.70
N ALA A 58 -23.52 -16.78 7.50
CA ALA A 58 -22.55 -17.58 8.21
C ALA A 58 -21.20 -17.50 7.52
N TYR A 59 -20.18 -17.05 8.24
CA TYR A 59 -18.80 -17.09 7.79
C TYR A 59 -18.01 -18.07 8.64
N PRO A 60 -17.09 -18.84 8.05
CA PRO A 60 -16.11 -19.57 8.84
C PRO A 60 -15.40 -18.63 9.81
N CYS A 61 -15.19 -19.07 11.05
CA CYS A 61 -14.48 -18.24 12.01
C CYS A 61 -13.00 -18.18 11.61
N TYR A 62 -12.63 -17.11 10.90
CA TYR A 62 -11.26 -16.87 10.43
C TYR A 62 -10.30 -16.68 11.61
N ARG A 63 -10.79 -16.14 12.73
CA ARG A 63 -10.01 -15.90 13.97
C ARG A 63 -9.41 -17.16 14.57
N CYS A 64 -10.14 -18.28 14.52
CA CYS A 64 -9.65 -19.56 15.02
C CYS A 64 -9.36 -20.56 13.90
N GLY A 65 -9.44 -20.16 12.63
CA GLY A 65 -9.29 -21.06 11.49
C GLY A 65 -10.22 -22.27 11.55
N ARG A 66 -11.48 -22.07 11.98
CA ARG A 66 -12.50 -23.13 12.19
C ARG A 66 -12.18 -24.16 13.29
N ARG A 67 -11.30 -23.84 14.26
CA ARG A 67 -10.94 -24.77 15.36
C ARG A 67 -11.78 -24.62 16.63
N GLY A 68 -12.48 -23.50 16.79
CA GLY A 68 -13.28 -23.19 17.99
C GLY A 68 -12.46 -22.88 19.24
N ARG A 69 -11.12 -22.93 19.16
CA ARG A 69 -10.19 -22.65 20.26
C ARG A 69 -9.05 -21.77 19.77
N ARG A 70 -8.49 -20.95 20.65
CA ARG A 70 -7.35 -20.06 20.35
C ARG A 70 -6.36 -20.06 21.51
N ARG A 71 -5.10 -19.84 21.17
CA ARG A 71 -4.00 -19.67 22.12
C ARG A 71 -3.96 -18.22 22.58
N ALA A 72 -4.07 -17.96 23.87
CA ALA A 72 -3.92 -16.63 24.44
C ALA A 72 -2.43 -16.30 24.65
N GLN A 73 -1.73 -16.11 23.53
CA GLN A 73 -0.35 -15.69 23.46
C GLN A 73 -0.22 -14.65 22.35
N LEU A 74 0.38 -13.51 22.68
CA LEU A 74 0.87 -12.53 21.72
C LEU A 74 2.40 -12.53 21.81
N VAL A 75 3.09 -12.52 20.68
CA VAL A 75 4.54 -12.26 20.63
C VAL A 75 4.75 -10.91 19.96
N VAL A 76 5.43 -10.01 20.65
CA VAL A 76 5.87 -8.74 20.09
C VAL A 76 7.36 -8.82 19.83
N THR A 77 7.75 -8.66 18.59
CA THR A 77 9.13 -8.73 18.13
C THR A 77 9.55 -7.38 17.59
N VAL A 78 10.68 -6.85 18.07
CA VAL A 78 11.34 -5.71 17.47
C VAL A 78 12.53 -6.22 16.68
N ALA A 79 12.68 -5.74 15.45
CA ALA A 79 13.81 -6.08 14.60
C ALA A 79 14.48 -4.83 14.03
N ASN A 80 15.80 -4.81 14.05
CA ASN A 80 16.61 -3.82 13.38
C ASN A 80 16.91 -4.29 11.95
N LEU A 81 16.35 -3.61 10.96
CA LEU A 81 16.47 -3.99 9.55
C LEU A 81 17.92 -3.96 9.05
N ASP A 82 18.73 -3.00 9.52
CA ASP A 82 20.10 -2.81 9.02
C ASP A 82 21.07 -3.87 9.57
N THR A 83 20.81 -4.36 10.79
CA THR A 83 21.71 -5.30 11.50
C THR A 83 21.18 -6.75 11.57
N GLY A 84 19.89 -6.96 11.30
CA GLY A 84 19.21 -8.24 11.49
C GLY A 84 19.08 -8.67 12.97
N ALA A 85 19.36 -7.77 13.91
CA ALA A 85 19.15 -8.03 15.34
C ALA A 85 17.66 -8.10 15.65
N VAL A 86 17.27 -9.05 16.48
CA VAL A 86 15.87 -9.35 16.81
C VAL A 86 15.74 -9.61 18.30
N ALA A 87 14.76 -8.96 18.93
CA ALA A 87 14.39 -9.21 20.31
C ALA A 87 12.87 -9.34 20.41
N SER A 88 12.41 -10.39 21.09
CA SER A 88 10.98 -10.67 21.24
C SER A 88 10.57 -10.76 22.69
N HIS A 89 9.33 -10.38 22.96
CA HIS A 89 8.69 -10.53 24.25
C HIS A 89 7.38 -11.29 24.12
N GLN A 90 7.20 -12.29 24.97
CA GLN A 90 5.98 -13.06 25.06
C GLN A 90 5.00 -12.40 26.03
N VAL A 91 3.79 -12.12 25.55
CA VAL A 91 2.68 -11.58 26.33
C VAL A 91 1.66 -12.71 26.57
N VAL A 92 1.45 -13.05 27.84
CA VAL A 92 0.54 -14.12 28.31
C VAL A 92 -0.27 -13.65 29.53
N PRO A 93 -1.44 -14.26 29.78
CA PRO A 93 -2.23 -13.95 30.98
C PRO A 93 -1.44 -14.15 32.28
N GLY A 94 -1.64 -13.25 33.23
CA GLY A 94 -1.01 -13.20 34.54
C GLY A 94 0.32 -12.46 34.58
N GLY A 95 0.90 -12.12 33.41
CA GLY A 95 2.17 -11.39 33.30
C GLY A 95 2.02 -9.92 32.87
N LEU A 96 0.80 -9.40 32.83
CA LEU A 96 0.51 -8.04 32.38
C LEU A 96 0.68 -7.05 33.53
N GLY A 97 1.03 -5.80 33.21
CA GLY A 97 1.04 -4.66 34.15
C GLY A 97 -0.02 -3.62 33.79
N PRO A 98 -1.31 -3.87 34.08
CA PRO A 98 -2.38 -2.98 33.65
C PRO A 98 -2.43 -1.72 34.50
N HIS A 99 -2.77 -0.60 33.86
CA HIS A 99 -3.03 0.68 34.51
C HIS A 99 -4.25 1.34 33.88
N ARG A 100 -4.68 2.48 34.42
CA ARG A 100 -5.77 3.26 33.83
C ARG A 100 -5.24 4.31 32.88
N ASP A 101 -5.83 4.38 31.68
CA ASP A 101 -5.61 5.47 30.74
C ASP A 101 -6.34 6.77 31.21
N PRO A 102 -6.16 7.91 30.53
CA PRO A 102 -6.86 9.16 30.86
C PRO A 102 -8.39 9.07 30.80
N ALA A 103 -8.94 8.11 30.04
CA ALA A 103 -10.38 7.85 29.95
C ALA A 103 -10.88 6.88 31.05
N GLY A 104 -9.98 6.38 31.90
CA GLY A 104 -10.29 5.47 33.00
C GLY A 104 -10.43 4.00 32.60
N HIS A 105 -10.10 3.62 31.37
CA HIS A 105 -10.06 2.24 30.89
C HIS A 105 -8.81 1.52 31.36
N TRP A 106 -8.93 0.20 31.61
CA TRP A 106 -7.77 -0.63 31.94
C TRP A 106 -7.02 -1.00 30.67
N VAL A 107 -5.76 -0.59 30.59
CA VAL A 107 -4.90 -0.81 29.43
C VAL A 107 -3.56 -1.41 29.85
N VAL A 108 -2.95 -2.16 28.95
CA VAL A 108 -1.56 -2.59 29.04
C VAL A 108 -0.79 -1.90 27.92
N GLU A 109 0.02 -0.92 28.32
CA GLU A 109 0.96 -0.23 27.43
C GLU A 109 2.11 -1.19 27.11
N LEU A 110 2.20 -1.63 25.85
CA LEU A 110 3.36 -2.41 25.39
C LEU A 110 4.48 -1.49 24.88
N ALA A 111 4.23 -0.18 24.73
CA ALA A 111 5.19 0.79 24.22
C ALA A 111 6.49 0.84 25.04
N SER A 112 6.42 0.72 26.37
CA SER A 112 7.62 0.63 27.23
C SER A 112 8.44 -0.61 26.90
N ARG A 113 7.78 -1.77 26.79
CA ARG A 113 8.43 -3.03 26.42
C ARG A 113 9.03 -2.97 25.02
N VAL A 114 8.31 -2.40 24.06
CA VAL A 114 8.80 -2.22 22.69
C VAL A 114 10.03 -1.32 22.67
N ARG A 115 10.05 -0.22 23.43
CA ARG A 115 11.25 0.63 23.58
C ARG A 115 12.44 -0.10 24.22
N GLU A 116 12.20 -0.95 25.22
CA GLU A 116 13.26 -1.79 25.80
C GLU A 116 13.83 -2.79 24.78
N LEU A 117 12.95 -3.45 24.01
CA LEU A 117 13.37 -4.35 22.92
C LEU A 117 14.14 -3.57 21.84
N ALA A 118 13.67 -2.38 21.46
CA ALA A 118 14.33 -1.50 20.49
C ALA A 118 15.74 -1.10 20.93
N ALA A 119 15.89 -0.67 22.19
CA ALA A 119 17.19 -0.37 22.78
C ALA A 119 18.11 -1.60 22.76
N THR A 120 17.55 -2.80 23.01
CA THR A 120 18.31 -4.05 22.99
C THR A 120 18.85 -4.40 21.60
N VAL A 121 18.09 -4.11 20.54
CA VAL A 121 18.51 -4.38 19.14
C VAL A 121 19.15 -3.17 18.47
N GLY A 122 19.33 -2.06 19.20
CA GLY A 122 19.88 -0.81 18.67
C GLY A 122 19.02 -0.18 17.56
N ALA A 123 17.70 -0.29 17.66
CA ALA A 123 16.75 0.24 16.68
C ALA A 123 16.09 1.54 17.16
N VAL A 124 15.95 2.49 16.23
CA VAL A 124 15.04 3.64 16.30
C VAL A 124 13.73 3.24 15.64
N LEU A 125 12.64 3.47 16.34
CA LEU A 125 11.28 3.13 15.91
C LEU A 125 10.48 4.39 15.62
N ASP A 126 9.48 4.26 14.75
CA ASP A 126 8.39 5.23 14.66
C ASP A 126 7.42 5.00 15.83
N GLU A 127 7.01 6.08 16.52
CA GLU A 127 6.10 5.99 17.67
C GLU A 127 4.67 5.62 17.25
N ALA A 128 4.31 5.81 15.97
CA ALA A 128 2.97 5.52 15.44
C ALA A 128 2.58 4.03 15.53
N ASP A 129 3.55 3.12 15.59
CA ASP A 129 3.34 1.66 15.49
C ASP A 129 3.32 0.94 16.86
N MET A 130 3.19 1.67 17.97
CA MET A 130 3.27 1.08 19.31
C MET A 130 1.97 0.35 19.68
N PRO A 131 2.02 -0.98 19.94
CA PRO A 131 0.83 -1.74 20.27
C PRO A 131 0.33 -1.45 21.69
N SER A 132 -0.99 -1.41 21.87
CA SER A 132 -1.65 -1.38 23.18
C SER A 132 -2.66 -2.51 23.31
N LEU A 133 -2.87 -3.01 24.54
CA LEU A 133 -3.90 -4.01 24.84
C LEU A 133 -4.96 -3.42 25.76
N TRP A 134 -6.21 -3.46 25.32
CA TRP A 134 -7.34 -2.98 26.09
C TRP A 134 -7.96 -4.14 26.85
N LEU A 135 -8.00 -4.03 28.17
CA LEU A 135 -8.63 -5.05 29.00
C LEU A 135 -10.15 -4.87 29.03
N ASP A 136 -10.84 -5.95 29.39
CA ASP A 136 -12.28 -5.87 29.55
C ASP A 136 -12.68 -4.87 30.64
N ARG A 137 -13.82 -4.19 30.46
CA ARG A 137 -14.37 -3.26 31.46
C ARG A 137 -14.64 -3.94 32.79
N GLN A 138 -14.81 -5.26 32.81
CA GLN A 138 -14.96 -6.06 34.01
C GLN A 138 -13.65 -6.32 34.75
N TRP A 139 -12.49 -6.18 34.11
CA TRP A 139 -11.21 -6.47 34.74
C TRP A 139 -10.95 -5.54 35.93
N ARG A 140 -10.54 -6.10 37.07
CA ARG A 140 -10.10 -5.35 38.25
C ARG A 140 -8.92 -6.07 38.90
N PRO A 141 -7.99 -5.35 39.57
CA PRO A 141 -6.82 -5.96 40.18
C PRO A 141 -7.16 -6.89 41.36
N ASP A 142 -8.30 -6.67 42.02
CA ASP A 142 -8.82 -7.43 43.16
C ASP A 142 -9.60 -8.69 42.79
N LEU A 143 -9.88 -8.91 41.50
CA LEU A 143 -10.53 -10.15 41.05
C LEU A 143 -9.66 -11.39 41.35
N PRO A 144 -10.30 -12.56 41.57
CA PRO A 144 -9.60 -13.82 41.68
C PRO A 144 -8.66 -14.06 40.49
N ALA A 145 -7.47 -14.61 40.75
CA ALA A 145 -6.43 -14.78 39.73
C ALA A 145 -6.91 -15.56 38.50
N ALA A 146 -7.79 -16.55 38.66
CA ALA A 146 -8.37 -17.30 37.55
C ALA A 146 -9.22 -16.40 36.63
N GLN A 147 -10.11 -15.59 37.21
CA GLN A 147 -10.97 -14.67 36.46
C GLN A 147 -10.16 -13.55 35.79
N ARG A 148 -9.12 -13.02 36.45
CA ARG A 148 -8.20 -12.07 35.82
C ARG A 148 -7.51 -12.68 34.60
N ARG A 149 -6.95 -13.88 34.74
CA ARG A 149 -6.27 -14.58 33.63
C ARG A 149 -7.22 -14.85 32.46
N GLU A 150 -8.48 -15.16 32.72
CA GLU A 150 -9.48 -15.33 31.66
C GLU A 150 -9.77 -14.02 30.91
N LEU A 151 -10.01 -12.93 31.63
CA LEU A 151 -10.23 -11.61 31.02
C LEU A 151 -9.00 -11.10 30.26
N GLU A 152 -7.80 -11.36 30.78
CA GLU A 152 -6.53 -11.05 30.11
C GLU A 152 -6.33 -11.93 28.87
N ALA A 153 -6.71 -13.21 28.92
CA ALA A 153 -6.70 -14.09 27.75
C ALA A 153 -7.62 -13.57 26.64
N HIS A 154 -8.84 -13.14 26.98
CA HIS A 154 -9.75 -12.51 26.04
C HIS A 154 -9.20 -11.20 25.48
N ALA A 155 -8.54 -10.38 26.29
CA ALA A 155 -7.90 -9.16 25.82
C ALA A 155 -6.79 -9.45 24.79
N ILE A 156 -5.92 -10.43 25.06
CA ILE A 156 -4.88 -10.87 24.12
C ILE A 156 -5.51 -11.38 22.82
N LEU A 157 -6.58 -12.19 22.90
CA LEU A 157 -7.25 -12.72 21.70
C LEU A 157 -7.99 -11.66 20.88
N ARG A 158 -8.61 -10.67 21.53
CA ARG A 158 -9.35 -9.57 20.89
C ARG A 158 -8.44 -8.53 20.26
N ALA A 159 -7.30 -8.29 20.89
CA ALA A 159 -6.30 -7.38 20.34
C ALA A 159 -5.75 -7.84 19.00
N ASP A 160 -6.06 -9.08 18.56
CA ASP A 160 -5.26 -9.73 17.54
C ASP A 160 -5.98 -10.36 16.35
N HIS A 161 -5.67 -9.79 15.20
CA HIS A 161 -5.66 -10.47 13.91
C HIS A 161 -4.30 -11.15 13.62
N ALA A 162 -3.22 -10.79 14.34
CA ALA A 162 -1.82 -11.12 14.07
C ALA A 162 -1.05 -11.58 15.34
N PRO A 163 -1.21 -12.85 15.79
CA PRO A 163 -0.66 -13.42 17.04
C PRO A 163 0.86 -13.23 17.26
N TRP A 164 1.58 -12.89 16.18
CA TRP A 164 2.97 -12.48 16.20
C TRP A 164 3.09 -11.12 15.50
N ARG A 165 3.34 -10.07 16.28
CA ARG A 165 3.56 -8.70 15.80
C ARG A 165 5.03 -8.40 15.60
N LEU A 166 5.36 -7.88 14.43
CA LEU A 166 6.68 -7.34 14.11
C LEU A 166 6.62 -5.81 14.16
N VAL A 167 7.58 -5.20 14.85
CA VAL A 167 7.84 -3.76 14.81
C VAL A 167 9.24 -3.59 14.21
N LEU A 168 9.30 -2.91 13.07
CA LEU A 168 10.54 -2.68 12.34
C LEU A 168 11.17 -1.36 12.77
N GLY A 169 12.49 -1.39 12.95
CA GLY A 169 13.28 -0.20 13.17
C GLY A 169 14.55 -0.20 12.36
N ARG A 170 15.21 0.95 12.36
CA ARG A 170 16.53 1.15 11.75
C ARG A 170 17.52 1.65 12.77
N SER A 171 18.81 1.49 12.51
CA SER A 171 19.88 1.95 13.41
C SER A 171 19.94 3.47 13.50
N THR A 172 19.42 4.17 12.50
CA THR A 172 19.35 5.63 12.44
C THR A 172 17.91 6.10 12.26
N ALA A 173 17.54 7.17 12.95
CA ALA A 173 16.27 7.83 12.72
C ALA A 173 16.16 8.31 11.25
N PRO A 174 14.96 8.26 10.63
CA PRO A 174 14.76 8.91 9.35
C PRO A 174 15.08 10.41 9.48
N ALA A 175 15.68 10.98 8.43
CA ALA A 175 15.97 12.40 8.41
C ALA A 175 14.66 13.20 8.51
N THR A 176 14.62 14.18 9.42
CA THR A 176 13.50 15.12 9.53
C THR A 176 13.29 15.84 8.21
N VAL A 177 12.09 15.75 7.65
CA VAL A 177 11.74 16.44 6.40
C VAL A 177 11.53 17.93 6.70
N ASP A 178 12.28 18.81 6.05
CA ASP A 178 12.01 20.25 6.06
C ASP A 178 10.75 20.55 5.24
N PRO A 179 9.64 21.01 5.85
CA PRO A 179 8.38 21.29 5.15
C PRO A 179 8.54 22.35 4.05
N ALA A 180 9.39 23.37 4.25
CA ALA A 180 9.59 24.43 3.26
C ALA A 180 10.31 23.90 2.03
N ALA A 181 11.39 23.13 2.21
CA ALA A 181 12.08 22.45 1.12
C ALA A 181 11.16 21.44 0.40
N ARG A 182 10.30 20.71 1.15
CA ARG A 182 9.32 19.79 0.56
C ARG A 182 8.33 20.53 -0.33
N LEU A 183 7.73 21.62 0.17
CA LEU A 183 6.78 22.41 -0.60
C LEU A 183 7.42 23.06 -1.82
N ALA A 184 8.62 23.63 -1.69
CA ALA A 184 9.37 24.18 -2.82
C ALA A 184 9.65 23.14 -3.91
N ARG A 185 10.02 21.91 -3.52
CA ARG A 185 10.19 20.78 -4.45
C ARG A 185 8.87 20.42 -5.16
N LEU A 186 7.75 20.37 -4.42
CA LEU A 186 6.44 20.06 -5.00
C LEU A 186 6.00 21.15 -6.00
N CYS A 187 6.22 22.43 -5.69
CA CYS A 187 5.94 23.55 -6.59
C CYS A 187 6.79 23.47 -7.88
N ALA A 188 8.11 23.26 -7.72
CA ALA A 188 9.02 23.12 -8.86
C ALA A 188 8.62 21.95 -9.76
N LEU A 189 8.17 20.84 -9.18
CA LEU A 189 7.68 19.70 -9.94
C LEU A 189 6.32 19.98 -10.60
N ALA A 190 5.44 20.78 -10.01
CA ALA A 190 4.20 21.23 -10.64
C ALA A 190 4.49 21.97 -11.95
N ASP A 191 5.46 22.90 -11.91
CA ASP A 191 5.88 23.67 -13.08
C ASP A 191 6.55 22.79 -14.16
N LEU A 192 7.29 21.75 -13.75
CA LEU A 192 7.88 20.77 -14.68
C LEU A 192 6.84 19.85 -15.33
N LEU A 193 5.86 19.39 -14.54
CA LEU A 193 4.81 18.48 -15.00
C LEU A 193 3.63 19.20 -15.67
N LEU A 194 3.63 20.54 -15.64
CA LEU A 194 2.54 21.39 -16.12
C LEU A 194 1.21 21.00 -15.45
N LEU A 195 1.24 20.84 -14.13
CA LEU A 195 0.10 20.54 -13.26
C LEU A 195 -0.10 21.68 -12.27
N ASP A 196 -1.29 21.75 -11.68
CA ASP A 196 -1.49 22.57 -10.50
C ASP A 196 -1.06 21.79 -9.25
N LEU A 197 -0.28 22.40 -8.37
CA LEU A 197 -0.16 21.92 -7.00
C LEU A 197 -1.25 22.61 -6.16
N VAL A 198 -2.15 21.83 -5.59
CA VAL A 198 -3.27 22.31 -4.77
C VAL A 198 -2.99 22.00 -3.31
N VAL A 199 -2.99 23.05 -2.49
CA VAL A 199 -3.04 22.99 -1.02
C VAL A 199 -4.47 23.32 -0.60
N GLU A 200 -5.15 22.39 0.05
CA GLU A 200 -6.54 22.56 0.45
C GLU A 200 -6.71 22.38 1.96
N ALA A 201 -7.45 23.30 2.57
CA ALA A 201 -8.00 23.14 3.91
C ALA A 201 -9.52 23.01 3.82
N ARG A 202 -10.08 21.96 4.41
CA ARG A 202 -11.52 21.72 4.46
C ARG A 202 -11.99 21.61 5.90
N ARG A 203 -13.15 22.21 6.22
CA ARG A 203 -13.71 22.13 7.57
C ARG A 203 -14.18 20.71 7.89
N GLN A 204 -13.82 20.23 9.07
CA GLN A 204 -14.24 18.94 9.59
C GLN A 204 -14.43 19.01 11.11
N GLY A 205 -15.69 18.97 11.57
CA GLY A 205 -16.01 19.17 12.98
C GLY A 205 -15.60 20.57 13.44
N ALA A 206 -14.82 20.65 14.52
CA ALA A 206 -14.30 21.92 15.06
C ALA A 206 -12.97 22.39 14.45
N GLY A 207 -12.39 21.62 13.51
CA GLY A 207 -11.07 21.91 12.94
C GLY A 207 -11.04 21.84 11.42
N PHE A 208 -9.84 21.79 10.88
CA PHE A 208 -9.57 21.64 9.46
C PHE A 208 -8.84 20.33 9.19
N CYS A 209 -9.12 19.74 8.02
CA CYS A 209 -8.30 18.70 7.44
C CYS A 209 -7.57 19.25 6.21
N TRP A 210 -6.28 18.96 6.12
CA TRP A 210 -5.39 19.46 5.07
C TRP A 210 -5.05 18.40 4.03
N SER A 211 -4.95 18.80 2.76
CA SER A 211 -4.34 17.97 1.71
C SER A 211 -3.44 18.77 0.79
N ILE A 212 -2.47 18.06 0.22
CA ILE A 212 -1.60 18.55 -0.85
C ILE A 212 -1.66 17.52 -1.99
N ARG A 213 -1.92 17.99 -3.21
CA ARG A 213 -2.06 17.11 -4.37
C ARG A 213 -1.79 17.83 -5.68
N TYR A 214 -1.49 17.07 -6.72
CA TYR A 214 -1.52 17.58 -8.08
C TYR A 214 -2.89 17.43 -8.71
N GLU A 215 -3.24 18.39 -9.55
CA GLU A 215 -4.44 18.38 -10.39
C GLU A 215 -4.11 18.78 -11.83
N VAL A 216 -4.87 18.23 -12.78
CA VAL A 216 -4.88 18.77 -14.14
C VAL A 216 -5.68 20.07 -14.11
N PRO A 217 -5.20 21.16 -14.72
CA PRO A 217 -5.97 22.40 -14.73
C PRO A 217 -7.37 22.23 -15.30
N GLY A 218 -8.36 22.76 -14.57
CA GLY A 218 -9.78 22.58 -14.88
C GLY A 218 -10.41 21.32 -14.25
N SER A 219 -9.65 20.53 -13.50
CA SER A 219 -10.21 19.46 -12.66
C SER A 219 -11.20 20.02 -11.63
N PRO A 220 -12.34 19.35 -11.39
CA PRO A 220 -13.26 19.72 -10.33
C PRO A 220 -12.66 19.45 -8.96
N VAL A 221 -13.18 20.13 -7.92
CA VAL A 221 -12.77 19.87 -6.54
C VAL A 221 -13.22 18.46 -6.11
N PRO A 222 -12.34 17.64 -5.50
CA PRO A 222 -12.70 16.28 -5.09
C PRO A 222 -13.84 16.22 -4.07
N LEU A 223 -14.75 15.27 -4.24
CA LEU A 223 -15.91 15.05 -3.36
C LEU A 223 -15.53 14.50 -1.97
N GLY A 224 -14.39 13.82 -1.85
CA GLY A 224 -13.94 13.20 -0.59
C GLY A 224 -13.24 14.20 0.32
N PRO A 225 -13.41 14.11 1.65
CA PRO A 225 -12.58 14.87 2.57
C PRO A 225 -11.11 14.44 2.40
N PRO A 226 -10.17 15.37 2.54
CA PRO A 226 -8.75 15.04 2.51
C PRO A 226 -8.35 14.11 3.66
N GLY A 227 -7.12 13.59 3.60
CA GLY A 227 -6.51 12.84 4.71
C GLY A 227 -6.56 13.63 6.02
N TRP A 228 -6.49 12.92 7.15
CA TRP A 228 -6.58 13.53 8.47
C TRP A 228 -5.22 14.12 8.90
N CYS A 229 -4.88 15.29 8.36
CA CYS A 229 -3.78 16.12 8.85
C CYS A 229 -4.33 17.43 9.43
N ARG A 230 -3.83 17.82 10.60
CA ARG A 230 -4.37 18.93 11.41
C ARG A 230 -3.86 20.30 10.96
N ASP A 231 -2.65 20.35 10.43
CA ASP A 231 -1.99 21.57 9.97
C ASP A 231 -1.17 21.35 8.68
N LEU A 232 -0.71 22.45 8.09
CA LEU A 232 0.05 22.42 6.84
C LEU A 232 1.43 21.74 6.98
N PRO A 233 2.23 21.97 8.06
CA PRO A 233 3.49 21.25 8.27
C PRO A 233 3.32 19.72 8.38
N GLU A 234 2.30 19.23 9.09
CA GLU A 234 2.02 17.80 9.24
C GLU A 234 1.69 17.14 7.88
N VAL A 235 0.85 17.78 7.07
CA VAL A 235 0.54 17.24 5.73
C VAL A 235 1.77 17.27 4.82
N LEU A 236 2.64 18.28 4.91
CA LEU A 236 3.90 18.32 4.15
C LEU A 236 4.88 17.23 4.57
N ALA A 237 4.99 16.96 5.87
CA ALA A 237 5.85 15.90 6.38
C ALA A 237 5.44 14.51 5.85
N CYS A 238 4.13 14.27 5.68
CA CYS A 238 3.60 13.00 5.21
C CYS A 238 3.24 12.94 3.72
N THR A 239 3.50 14.00 2.93
CA THR A 239 3.20 14.04 1.49
C THR A 239 4.48 14.10 0.66
N ASP A 240 4.79 12.98 0.01
CA ASP A 240 5.79 12.91 -1.04
C ASP A 240 5.17 13.12 -2.43
N VAL A 241 6.01 13.04 -3.45
CA VAL A 241 5.60 13.24 -4.84
C VAL A 241 4.57 12.19 -5.27
N ALA A 242 4.77 10.93 -4.90
CA ALA A 242 3.86 9.83 -5.28
C ALA A 242 2.49 10.02 -4.63
N LYS A 243 2.45 10.36 -3.33
CA LYS A 243 1.21 10.66 -2.61
C LYS A 243 0.51 11.90 -3.16
N ALA A 244 1.24 12.93 -3.56
CA ALA A 244 0.65 14.11 -4.20
C ALA A 244 0.07 13.80 -5.59
N LEU A 245 0.68 12.89 -6.35
CA LEU A 245 0.18 12.45 -7.66
C LEU A 245 -0.94 11.42 -7.56
N SER A 246 -1.05 10.69 -6.45
CA SER A 246 -2.08 9.67 -6.24
C SER A 246 -3.50 10.20 -6.49
N GLY A 247 -4.28 9.49 -7.30
CA GLY A 247 -5.62 9.80 -7.78
C GLY A 247 -5.69 10.91 -8.84
N LEU A 248 -4.58 11.32 -9.44
CA LEU A 248 -4.55 12.36 -10.48
C LEU A 248 -5.44 11.98 -11.67
N ALA A 249 -5.33 10.75 -12.15
CA ALA A 249 -6.14 10.09 -13.17
C ALA A 249 -7.62 10.32 -12.91
N GLU A 250 -8.10 9.83 -11.76
CA GLU A 250 -9.51 9.89 -11.35
C GLU A 250 -10.02 11.33 -11.28
N ARG A 251 -9.23 12.25 -10.70
CA ARG A 251 -9.59 13.67 -10.57
C ARG A 251 -9.57 14.41 -11.90
N GLY A 252 -8.73 14.00 -12.85
CA GLY A 252 -8.58 14.60 -14.15
C GLY A 252 -9.40 13.96 -15.26
N LEU A 253 -10.22 12.95 -14.95
CA LEU A 253 -11.07 12.25 -15.94
C LEU A 253 -11.99 13.20 -16.71
N THR A 254 -12.50 14.24 -16.06
CA THR A 254 -13.41 15.22 -16.66
C THR A 254 -12.70 16.48 -17.15
N ALA A 255 -11.37 16.58 -16.95
CA ALA A 255 -10.60 17.72 -17.41
C ALA A 255 -10.39 17.65 -18.93
N PRO A 256 -10.47 18.79 -19.64
CA PRO A 256 -10.32 18.80 -21.10
C PRO A 256 -8.88 18.47 -21.51
N ALA A 257 -8.73 17.55 -22.47
CA ALA A 257 -7.43 17.25 -23.09
C ALA A 257 -7.01 18.39 -24.02
N ARG A 258 -5.85 19.01 -23.76
CA ARG A 258 -5.27 20.10 -24.56
C ARG A 258 -3.81 19.82 -24.92
N LEU A 259 -3.38 20.31 -26.07
CA LEU A 259 -1.98 20.35 -26.49
C LEU A 259 -1.18 21.26 -25.55
N LEU A 260 0.11 20.97 -25.40
CA LEU A 260 1.05 21.79 -24.62
C LEU A 260 1.80 22.74 -25.57
N ARG A 261 2.00 23.99 -25.17
CA ARG A 261 2.78 24.96 -25.95
C ARG A 261 4.28 24.67 -25.82
N PRO A 262 5.02 24.47 -26.94
CA PRO A 262 6.39 23.95 -26.92
C PRO A 262 7.44 24.88 -26.29
N ASP A 263 7.15 26.18 -26.14
CA ASP A 263 8.08 27.15 -25.53
C ASP A 263 8.03 27.21 -23.99
N SER A 264 7.35 26.25 -23.35
CA SER A 264 7.30 26.10 -21.90
C SER A 264 8.05 24.82 -21.51
N PRO A 265 9.32 24.95 -21.11
CA PRO A 265 9.53 25.15 -19.69
C PRO A 265 10.61 26.19 -19.38
N ARG A 266 10.28 27.11 -18.45
CA ARG A 266 11.33 27.82 -17.71
C ARG A 266 12.05 26.79 -16.83
N PRO A 267 13.37 26.87 -16.64
CA PRO A 267 14.03 26.11 -15.60
C PRO A 267 13.34 26.45 -14.27
N PRO A 268 12.94 25.45 -13.47
CA PRO A 268 12.31 25.71 -12.20
C PRO A 268 13.34 26.37 -11.29
N ALA A 269 13.20 27.67 -11.03
CA ALA A 269 13.78 28.25 -9.84
C ALA A 269 12.96 27.70 -8.67
N ALA A 270 13.60 27.01 -7.73
CA ALA A 270 12.92 26.59 -6.51
C ALA A 270 12.30 27.84 -5.86
N PRO A 271 10.97 27.91 -5.73
CA PRO A 271 10.35 29.11 -5.19
C PRO A 271 10.76 29.25 -3.73
N VAL A 272 10.94 30.50 -3.28
CA VAL A 272 11.02 30.78 -1.85
C VAL A 272 9.61 30.62 -1.30
N VAL A 273 9.44 29.67 -0.38
CA VAL A 273 8.14 29.35 0.21
C VAL A 273 8.16 29.63 1.71
N ASP A 274 7.14 30.33 2.18
CA ASP A 274 6.85 30.53 3.60
C ASP A 274 5.58 29.72 3.93
N VAL A 275 5.78 28.59 4.62
CA VAL A 275 4.72 27.64 4.96
C VAL A 275 3.70 28.28 5.90
N ASP A 276 4.14 29.00 6.93
CA ASP A 276 3.29 29.66 7.92
C ASP A 276 2.45 30.78 7.30
N GLN A 277 3.02 31.51 6.34
CA GLN A 277 2.28 32.52 5.59
C GLN A 277 1.22 31.86 4.69
N LEU A 278 1.54 30.78 4.00
CA LEU A 278 0.59 30.07 3.13
C LEU A 278 -0.57 29.51 3.94
N GLU A 279 -0.28 28.85 5.07
CA GLU A 279 -1.28 28.29 5.99
C GLU A 279 -2.24 29.37 6.48
N ARG A 280 -1.71 30.48 7.01
CA ARG A 280 -2.53 31.59 7.52
C ARG A 280 -3.43 32.19 6.44
N ARG A 281 -2.95 32.29 5.20
CA ARG A 281 -3.76 32.82 4.08
C ARG A 281 -4.88 31.86 3.72
N VAL A 282 -4.60 30.56 3.57
CA VAL A 282 -5.64 29.56 3.28
C VAL A 282 -6.70 29.54 4.38
N LEU A 283 -6.30 29.61 5.66
CA LEU A 283 -7.25 29.68 6.78
C LEU A 283 -8.07 30.97 6.78
N ALA A 284 -7.49 32.11 6.37
CA ALA A 284 -8.24 33.36 6.23
C ALA A 284 -9.29 33.26 5.10
N ASP A 285 -8.97 32.55 4.01
CA ASP A 285 -9.89 32.32 2.89
C ASP A 285 -11.06 31.37 3.25
N CYS A 286 -11.01 30.68 4.39
CA CYS A 286 -12.09 29.85 4.92
C CYS A 286 -13.22 30.66 5.60
N VAL A 287 -13.15 32.00 5.55
CA VAL A 287 -14.17 32.92 6.05
C VAL A 287 -14.55 33.89 4.93
N ASP A 288 -15.84 34.04 4.66
CA ASP A 288 -16.31 34.96 3.62
C ASP A 288 -16.04 36.41 4.03
N ALA A 289 -15.18 37.11 3.28
CA ALA A 289 -14.76 38.45 3.63
C ALA A 289 -15.90 39.49 3.62
N ALA A 290 -16.99 39.24 2.90
CA ALA A 290 -18.11 40.17 2.79
C ALA A 290 -19.11 40.04 3.94
N HIS A 291 -19.28 38.82 4.48
CA HIS A 291 -20.34 38.51 5.44
C HIS A 291 -19.85 37.91 6.76
N GLY A 292 -18.56 37.53 6.84
CA GLY A 292 -17.98 36.84 7.99
C GLY A 292 -18.45 35.39 8.15
N GLU A 293 -19.14 34.83 7.17
CA GLU A 293 -19.68 33.47 7.23
C GLU A 293 -18.57 32.42 7.08
N GLU A 294 -18.71 31.32 7.81
CA GLU A 294 -17.78 30.19 7.71
C GLU A 294 -18.02 29.42 6.41
N LEU A 295 -16.97 29.30 5.58
CA LEU A 295 -17.04 28.57 4.32
C LEU A 295 -16.60 27.11 4.52
N PRO A 296 -17.08 26.16 3.68
CA PRO A 296 -16.66 24.76 3.70
C PRO A 296 -15.13 24.52 3.66
N GLY A 297 -14.36 25.46 3.11
CA GLY A 297 -12.91 25.40 3.05
C GLY A 297 -12.32 26.43 2.09
N ALA A 298 -11.05 26.27 1.76
CA ALA A 298 -10.32 27.08 0.79
C ALA A 298 -9.18 26.30 0.12
N GLN A 299 -8.69 26.82 -1.01
CA GLN A 299 -7.56 26.27 -1.75
C GLN A 299 -6.55 27.36 -2.09
N ALA A 300 -5.26 27.00 -2.02
CA ALA A 300 -4.18 27.70 -2.69
C ALA A 300 -3.63 26.81 -3.81
N LEU A 301 -3.58 27.33 -5.02
CA LEU A 301 -3.11 26.62 -6.22
C LEU A 301 -1.83 27.26 -6.72
N TRP A 302 -0.75 26.48 -6.83
CA TRP A 302 0.47 26.90 -7.51
C TRP A 302 0.32 26.64 -9.00
N ARG A 303 0.37 27.70 -9.81
CA ARG A 303 0.28 27.66 -11.28
C ARG A 303 1.09 28.80 -11.87
N ASP A 304 1.88 28.50 -12.91
CA ASP A 304 2.72 29.48 -13.61
C ASP A 304 3.69 30.21 -12.65
N GLY A 305 4.29 29.49 -11.70
CA GLY A 305 5.23 30.06 -10.75
C GLY A 305 4.64 31.00 -9.68
N ARG A 306 3.32 30.95 -9.42
CA ARG A 306 2.65 31.78 -8.41
C ARG A 306 1.49 31.07 -7.72
N TRP A 307 1.17 31.52 -6.51
CA TRP A 307 0.00 31.08 -5.73
C TRP A 307 -1.26 31.84 -6.13
N TRP A 308 -2.34 31.10 -6.36
CA TRP A 308 -3.70 31.57 -6.55
C TRP A 308 -4.59 31.08 -5.42
N HIS A 309 -5.36 31.99 -4.83
CA HIS A 309 -6.23 31.69 -3.70
C HIS A 309 -7.69 31.67 -4.14
N THR A 310 -8.45 30.70 -3.64
CA THR A 310 -9.88 30.59 -3.92
C THR A 310 -10.60 29.96 -2.73
N THR A 311 -11.83 30.43 -2.47
CA THR A 311 -12.67 29.85 -1.43
C THR A 311 -13.42 28.63 -1.95
N LEU A 312 -13.81 27.70 -1.08
CA LEU A 312 -14.70 26.60 -1.43
C LEU A 312 -16.12 26.95 -1.02
N ARG A 313 -17.07 26.74 -1.94
CA ARG A 313 -18.49 26.99 -1.74
C ARG A 313 -19.29 25.71 -1.91
N ALA A 314 -20.39 25.58 -1.18
CA ALA A 314 -21.32 24.47 -1.35
C ALA A 314 -22.02 24.60 -2.72
N GLY A 315 -21.98 23.54 -3.52
CA GLY A 315 -22.70 23.42 -4.78
C GLY A 315 -24.11 22.86 -4.58
N GLU A 316 -24.76 22.51 -5.70
CA GLU A 316 -26.09 21.89 -5.66
C GLU A 316 -26.02 20.43 -5.18
N PRO A 317 -26.92 19.99 -4.27
CA PRO A 317 -26.97 18.60 -3.83
C PRO A 317 -27.09 17.63 -5.02
N ALA A 318 -26.15 16.70 -5.13
CA ALA A 318 -26.09 15.67 -6.14
C ALA A 318 -26.46 14.31 -5.54
N GLU A 319 -27.31 13.57 -6.24
CA GLU A 319 -27.69 12.21 -5.88
C GLU A 319 -26.75 11.20 -6.54
N ILE A 320 -26.18 10.30 -5.74
CA ILE A 320 -25.31 9.21 -6.18
C ILE A 320 -26.01 7.89 -5.87
N LEU A 321 -26.22 7.09 -6.91
CA LEU A 321 -26.77 5.73 -6.80
C LEU A 321 -25.63 4.71 -6.97
N ALA A 322 -25.51 3.78 -6.03
CA ALA A 322 -24.49 2.74 -6.06
C ALA A 322 -25.10 1.36 -5.76
N GLU A 323 -25.01 0.45 -6.72
CA GLU A 323 -25.37 -0.95 -6.52
C GLU A 323 -24.44 -1.60 -5.48
N GLN A 324 -25.02 -2.40 -4.60
CA GLN A 324 -24.32 -3.13 -3.55
C GLN A 324 -24.27 -4.62 -3.90
N PRO A 325 -23.27 -5.37 -3.41
CA PRO A 325 -23.22 -6.82 -3.53
C PRO A 325 -24.44 -7.58 -2.94
N THR A 326 -25.33 -6.89 -2.22
CA THR A 326 -26.60 -7.43 -1.73
C THR A 326 -27.72 -7.38 -2.78
N GLY A 327 -27.48 -6.79 -3.95
CA GLY A 327 -28.49 -6.49 -4.98
C GLY A 327 -29.34 -5.24 -4.68
N GLN A 328 -29.03 -4.48 -3.63
CA GLN A 328 -29.71 -3.21 -3.34
C GLN A 328 -28.98 -2.03 -4.00
N VAL A 329 -29.72 -1.00 -4.37
CA VAL A 329 -29.17 0.29 -4.82
C VAL A 329 -29.20 1.27 -3.66
N VAL A 330 -28.03 1.77 -3.29
CA VAL A 330 -27.89 2.75 -2.21
C VAL A 330 -27.84 4.15 -2.80
N ARG A 331 -28.76 5.00 -2.34
CA ARG A 331 -28.88 6.42 -2.65
C ARG A 331 -28.13 7.25 -1.62
N ARG A 332 -27.24 8.13 -2.08
CA ARG A 332 -26.49 9.09 -1.25
C ARG A 332 -26.71 10.49 -1.80
N VAL A 333 -27.13 11.42 -0.97
CA VAL A 333 -27.19 12.83 -1.36
C VAL A 333 -25.95 13.52 -0.82
N ARG A 334 -25.12 14.06 -1.72
CA ARG A 334 -23.91 14.79 -1.35
C ARG A 334 -23.99 16.21 -1.86
N VAL A 335 -23.53 17.15 -1.04
CA VAL A 335 -23.34 18.54 -1.47
C VAL A 335 -21.89 18.65 -1.96
N PRO A 336 -21.63 18.73 -3.28
CA PRO A 336 -20.29 18.93 -3.79
C PRO A 336 -19.77 20.29 -3.34
N VAL A 337 -18.45 20.43 -3.26
CA VAL A 337 -17.82 21.73 -3.08
C VAL A 337 -17.27 22.21 -4.41
N THR A 338 -17.38 23.51 -4.69
CA THR A 338 -16.86 24.14 -5.90
C THR A 338 -15.97 25.32 -5.53
N ARG A 339 -15.02 25.67 -6.39
CA ARG A 339 -14.23 26.90 -6.21
C ARG A 339 -15.14 28.12 -6.37
N GLY A 340 -14.96 29.10 -5.50
CA GLY A 340 -15.66 30.40 -5.59
C GLY A 340 -15.21 31.21 -6.80
N TYR A 341 -13.98 30.99 -7.25
CA TYR A 341 -13.44 31.50 -8.52
C TYR A 341 -12.40 30.50 -9.07
N GLU A 342 -12.42 30.28 -10.37
CA GLU A 342 -11.45 29.41 -11.06
C GLU A 342 -10.20 30.22 -11.43
N PRO A 343 -8.98 29.76 -11.09
CA PRO A 343 -7.77 30.47 -11.47
C PRO A 343 -7.65 30.62 -13.00
N PRO A 344 -7.00 31.70 -13.50
CA PRO A 344 -6.87 31.95 -14.94
C PRO A 344 -6.24 30.77 -15.70
N GLU A 345 -6.64 30.57 -16.96
CA GLU A 345 -6.07 29.51 -17.80
C GLU A 345 -4.54 29.55 -17.79
N ALA A 346 -3.94 28.37 -17.63
CA ALA A 346 -2.49 28.25 -17.55
C ALA A 346 -1.82 28.67 -18.88
N SER A 347 -0.72 29.41 -18.78
CA SER A 347 -0.06 30.03 -19.94
C SER A 347 0.45 29.02 -20.99
N TRP A 348 0.72 27.80 -20.55
CA TRP A 348 1.24 26.68 -21.34
C TRP A 348 0.15 25.84 -22.03
N LEU A 349 -1.15 26.09 -21.75
CA LEU A 349 -2.25 25.37 -22.41
C LEU A 349 -2.43 25.84 -23.85
N GLY A 350 -2.46 24.88 -24.78
CA GLY A 350 -2.76 25.07 -26.20
C GLY A 350 -4.21 24.71 -26.56
N GLU A 351 -4.41 24.35 -27.82
CA GLU A 351 -5.70 23.94 -28.39
C GLU A 351 -6.17 22.58 -27.84
N LEU A 352 -7.47 22.28 -27.94
CA LEU A 352 -8.00 20.96 -27.60
C LEU A 352 -7.36 19.87 -28.48
N VAL A 353 -7.08 18.71 -27.90
CA VAL A 353 -6.42 17.62 -28.63
C VAL A 353 -7.36 17.07 -29.71
N ASP A 354 -6.96 17.25 -30.97
CA ASP A 354 -7.44 16.48 -32.10
C ASP A 354 -6.41 15.36 -32.41
N TRP A 355 -6.84 14.24 -33.00
CA TRP A 355 -5.93 13.10 -33.22
C TRP A 355 -5.36 13.09 -34.65
N ARG A 356 -4.11 12.64 -34.81
CA ARG A 356 -3.48 12.40 -36.12
C ARG A 356 -2.71 11.08 -36.13
N PRO A 357 -2.72 10.31 -37.24
CA PRO A 357 -1.91 9.09 -37.37
C PRO A 357 -0.40 9.39 -37.28
N CYS A 358 0.36 8.47 -36.66
CA CYS A 358 1.83 8.52 -36.68
C CYS A 358 2.35 8.16 -38.08
N PRO A 359 3.22 8.98 -38.70
CA PRO A 359 3.76 8.71 -40.04
C PRO A 359 4.62 7.44 -40.12
N ASP A 360 5.15 6.96 -38.99
CA ASP A 360 5.99 5.76 -38.91
C ASP A 360 5.17 4.46 -38.83
N CYS A 361 3.87 4.56 -38.53
CA CYS A 361 2.98 3.41 -38.42
C CYS A 361 2.28 3.11 -39.76
N ARG A 362 2.79 2.13 -40.51
CA ARG A 362 2.15 1.66 -41.76
C ARG A 362 1.12 0.53 -41.51
N PRO A 363 -0.13 0.64 -41.99
CA PRO A 363 -1.18 -0.35 -41.74
C PRO A 363 -0.94 -1.68 -42.49
N GLY A 364 -1.23 -2.84 -41.85
CA GLY A 364 -1.23 -4.16 -42.53
C GLY A 364 -0.99 -5.44 -41.71
N SER A 365 -0.78 -5.41 -40.39
CA SER A 365 -0.60 -6.61 -39.55
C SER A 365 -1.05 -6.35 -38.11
N ARG A 366 -1.38 -7.41 -37.36
CA ARG A 366 -2.06 -7.35 -36.05
C ARG A 366 -1.17 -6.96 -34.85
N LEU A 367 0.16 -7.00 -35.00
CA LEU A 367 1.14 -6.51 -34.02
C LEU A 367 2.08 -5.51 -34.71
N ARG A 368 2.39 -4.41 -34.01
CA ARG A 368 3.22 -3.30 -34.50
C ARG A 368 4.10 -2.80 -33.36
N ALA A 369 5.38 -2.57 -33.64
CA ALA A 369 6.29 -1.81 -32.77
C ALA A 369 6.38 -0.38 -33.29
N CYS A 370 6.26 0.61 -32.42
CA CYS A 370 6.52 2.01 -32.74
C CYS A 370 7.57 2.56 -31.77
N ASP A 371 8.80 2.74 -32.25
CA ASP A 371 9.92 3.22 -31.43
C ASP A 371 9.63 4.58 -30.77
N ARG A 372 8.75 5.39 -31.39
CA ARG A 372 8.31 6.68 -30.86
C ARG A 372 7.54 6.58 -29.54
N TYR A 373 6.82 5.47 -29.32
CA TYR A 373 5.98 5.27 -28.13
C TYR A 373 6.56 4.23 -27.17
N ARG A 374 7.76 3.71 -27.44
CA ARG A 374 8.45 2.77 -26.56
C ARG A 374 8.97 3.51 -25.33
N LEU A 375 8.19 3.53 -24.25
CA LEU A 375 8.60 4.21 -23.02
C LEU A 375 9.93 3.67 -22.47
N GLY A 376 10.18 2.37 -22.65
CA GLY A 376 11.44 1.73 -22.24
C GLY A 376 12.70 2.34 -22.86
N SER A 377 12.63 2.95 -24.05
CA SER A 377 13.82 3.59 -24.64
C SER A 377 14.20 4.89 -23.95
N TRP A 378 13.27 5.52 -23.22
CA TRP A 378 13.52 6.76 -22.48
C TRP A 378 14.25 6.51 -21.15
N THR A 379 14.35 5.26 -20.69
CA THR A 379 14.98 4.98 -19.39
C THR A 379 16.47 5.27 -19.39
N ALA A 380 17.14 5.16 -20.54
CA ALA A 380 18.53 5.57 -20.69
C ALA A 380 18.73 7.06 -20.37
N VAL A 381 17.76 7.91 -20.74
CA VAL A 381 17.78 9.35 -20.41
C VAL A 381 17.55 9.58 -18.92
N LEU A 382 16.71 8.75 -18.30
CA LEU A 382 16.39 8.83 -16.88
C LEU A 382 17.41 8.12 -15.97
N GLY A 383 18.40 7.42 -16.55
CA GLY A 383 19.36 6.61 -15.79
C GLY A 383 18.73 5.42 -15.07
N ALA A 384 17.64 4.88 -15.61
CA ALA A 384 16.85 3.81 -14.99
C ALA A 384 16.70 2.59 -15.91
N ARG A 385 16.18 1.49 -15.37
CA ARG A 385 15.81 0.33 -16.18
C ARG A 385 14.35 0.46 -16.65
N PRO A 386 13.97 -0.13 -17.80
CA PRO A 386 12.59 -0.15 -18.27
C PRO A 386 11.60 -0.68 -17.22
N GLU A 387 12.00 -1.71 -16.47
CA GLU A 387 11.23 -2.31 -15.39
C GLU A 387 11.11 -1.46 -14.13
N ASP A 388 11.84 -0.35 -14.02
CA ASP A 388 11.72 0.62 -12.92
C ASP A 388 10.75 1.77 -13.27
N LEU A 389 10.20 1.78 -14.49
CA LEU A 389 9.16 2.73 -14.85
C LEU A 389 7.83 2.34 -14.20
N ARG A 390 7.22 3.31 -13.53
CA ARG A 390 5.90 3.18 -12.89
C ARG A 390 5.00 4.32 -13.34
N ASP A 391 3.70 4.05 -13.35
CA ASP A 391 2.72 5.13 -13.34
C ASP A 391 2.96 5.98 -12.09
N ALA A 392 3.15 7.27 -12.27
CA ALA A 392 3.34 8.19 -11.16
C ALA A 392 2.04 8.39 -10.37
N ASP A 393 0.90 8.07 -10.97
CA ASP A 393 -0.36 7.95 -10.26
C ASP A 393 -0.53 6.53 -9.69
N GLY A 394 -0.50 6.42 -8.36
CA GLY A 394 -0.73 5.15 -7.66
C GLY A 394 0.44 4.16 -7.69
N GLY A 395 1.50 4.42 -8.47
CA GLY A 395 2.72 3.61 -8.47
C GLY A 395 2.57 2.27 -9.19
N HIS A 396 1.57 2.12 -10.07
CA HIS A 396 1.30 0.86 -10.74
C HIS A 396 2.38 0.49 -11.78
N ASP A 397 2.58 -0.81 -11.96
CA ASP A 397 3.45 -1.33 -13.02
C ASP A 397 2.91 -0.90 -14.39
N LEU A 398 3.76 -0.31 -15.22
CA LEU A 398 3.39 -0.06 -16.62
C LEU A 398 3.28 -1.39 -17.36
N ASP A 399 2.20 -1.54 -18.12
CA ASP A 399 1.99 -2.69 -18.98
C ASP A 399 3.18 -2.90 -19.93
N ARG A 400 3.53 -4.17 -20.19
CA ARG A 400 4.68 -4.50 -21.05
C ARG A 400 4.49 -3.95 -22.45
N ASP A 401 3.29 -4.02 -23.02
CA ASP A 401 3.02 -3.52 -24.36
C ASP A 401 3.24 -2.01 -24.41
N LEU A 402 2.83 -1.29 -23.37
CA LEU A 402 3.07 0.15 -23.26
C LEU A 402 4.57 0.48 -23.11
N ARG A 403 5.30 -0.31 -22.33
CA ARG A 403 6.75 -0.15 -22.12
C ARG A 403 7.56 -0.43 -23.37
N ASP A 404 7.21 -1.50 -24.08
CA ASP A 404 7.92 -1.97 -25.27
C ASP A 404 7.37 -1.40 -26.59
N GLY A 405 6.27 -0.65 -26.53
CA GLY A 405 5.65 -0.01 -27.70
C GLY A 405 4.86 -0.98 -28.58
N TYR A 406 4.34 -2.06 -28.01
CA TYR A 406 3.41 -2.98 -28.67
C TYR A 406 1.95 -2.55 -28.49
N VAL A 407 1.09 -3.04 -29.37
CA VAL A 407 -0.36 -2.89 -29.29
C VAL A 407 -1.03 -4.06 -29.98
N THR A 408 -2.02 -4.65 -29.32
CA THR A 408 -2.87 -5.68 -29.91
C THR A 408 -4.05 -5.01 -30.64
N LEU A 409 -4.18 -5.26 -31.95
CA LEU A 409 -5.26 -4.67 -32.74
C LEU A 409 -6.56 -5.49 -32.65
N PRO A 410 -7.73 -4.83 -32.51
CA PRO A 410 -9.00 -5.54 -32.40
C PRO A 410 -9.43 -6.22 -33.71
N TRP A 411 -9.00 -5.70 -34.89
CA TRP A 411 -9.14 -6.38 -36.17
C TRP A 411 -8.03 -5.98 -37.15
N ALA A 412 -7.95 -6.70 -38.28
CA ALA A 412 -7.00 -6.37 -39.34
C ALA A 412 -7.37 -5.03 -39.99
N GLY A 413 -6.45 -4.06 -39.95
CA GLY A 413 -6.64 -2.72 -40.53
C GLY A 413 -7.08 -1.64 -39.54
N SER A 414 -7.26 -1.96 -38.25
CA SER A 414 -7.37 -0.94 -37.20
C SER A 414 -6.13 -0.04 -37.19
N ASP A 415 -6.30 1.22 -36.80
CA ASP A 415 -5.19 2.16 -36.64
C ASP A 415 -4.37 1.80 -35.39
N PRO A 416 -3.12 1.32 -35.54
CA PRO A 416 -2.31 0.93 -34.40
C PRO A 416 -1.97 2.10 -33.48
N VAL A 417 -1.92 3.33 -34.00
CA VAL A 417 -1.58 4.50 -33.19
C VAL A 417 -2.75 4.89 -32.32
N GLY A 418 -3.95 4.99 -32.91
CA GLY A 418 -5.18 5.23 -32.18
C GLY A 418 -5.45 4.17 -31.11
N GLU A 419 -5.20 2.89 -31.41
CA GLU A 419 -5.32 1.82 -30.41
C GLU A 419 -4.26 1.93 -29.30
N HIS A 420 -3.01 2.23 -29.63
CA HIS A 420 -1.95 2.37 -28.62
C HIS A 420 -2.21 3.58 -27.72
N VAL A 421 -2.59 4.73 -28.29
CA VAL A 421 -2.98 5.93 -27.52
C VAL A 421 -4.23 5.66 -26.68
N ARG A 422 -5.20 4.90 -27.19
CA ARG A 422 -6.38 4.49 -26.41
C ARG A 422 -6.01 3.56 -25.26
N ALA A 423 -5.05 2.65 -25.46
CA ALA A 423 -4.55 1.77 -24.41
C ALA A 423 -3.75 2.55 -23.36
N ALA A 424 -2.78 3.36 -23.79
CA ALA A 424 -1.94 4.20 -22.93
C ALA A 424 -2.75 5.27 -22.16
N GLY A 425 -3.76 5.85 -22.82
CA GLY A 425 -4.63 6.87 -22.24
C GLY A 425 -5.82 6.30 -21.49
N ARG A 426 -5.99 4.98 -21.43
CA ARG A 426 -7.12 4.37 -20.72
C ARG A 426 -7.01 4.71 -19.24
N GLY A 427 -8.01 5.44 -18.73
CA GLY A 427 -8.03 5.87 -17.33
C GLY A 427 -7.08 7.04 -17.02
N ALA A 428 -6.30 7.55 -17.98
CA ALA A 428 -5.37 8.65 -17.74
C ALA A 428 -6.07 10.02 -17.73
N ALA A 429 -5.69 10.89 -16.79
CA ALA A 429 -6.24 12.23 -16.66
C ALA A 429 -5.91 13.11 -17.87
N ALA A 430 -6.94 13.62 -18.56
CA ALA A 430 -6.80 14.47 -19.75
C ALA A 430 -5.83 13.90 -20.82
N GLY A 431 -5.71 12.57 -20.91
CA GLY A 431 -4.80 11.89 -21.85
C GLY A 431 -3.31 11.98 -21.47
N ARG A 432 -2.98 12.31 -20.22
CA ARG A 432 -1.60 12.42 -19.73
C ARG A 432 -1.18 11.17 -18.97
N LEU A 433 -0.15 10.50 -19.47
CA LEU A 433 0.57 9.47 -18.73
C LEU A 433 1.83 10.09 -18.13
N ILE A 434 1.90 10.15 -16.80
CA ILE A 434 3.08 10.64 -16.09
C ILE A 434 3.83 9.41 -15.59
N VAL A 435 5.07 9.26 -16.06
CA VAL A 435 5.91 8.13 -15.70
C VAL A 435 7.04 8.61 -14.82
N VAL A 436 7.28 7.85 -13.76
CA VAL A 436 8.38 8.04 -12.84
C VAL A 436 9.34 6.87 -12.97
N ALA A 437 10.62 7.18 -13.09
CA ALA A 437 11.69 6.24 -12.84
C ALA A 437 11.98 6.25 -11.33
N ALA A 438 11.29 5.38 -10.59
CA ALA A 438 11.52 5.17 -9.18
C ALA A 438 12.01 3.75 -9.00
N PRO A 439 13.32 3.52 -8.77
CA PRO A 439 13.74 2.20 -8.31
C PRO A 439 12.94 1.89 -7.03
N PRO A 440 12.41 0.66 -6.88
CA PRO A 440 11.70 0.26 -5.67
C PRO A 440 12.58 0.56 -4.44
N ASP A 441 12.01 1.22 -3.44
CA ASP A 441 12.69 1.41 -2.15
C ASP A 441 12.71 0.05 -1.43
N ALA A 442 13.80 -0.68 -1.63
CA ALA A 442 13.98 -2.02 -1.13
C ALA A 442 15.33 -2.14 -0.42
N PRO A 443 15.37 -2.74 0.78
CA PRO A 443 16.64 -3.11 1.38
C PRO A 443 17.34 -4.16 0.50
N PRO A 444 18.69 -4.19 0.47
CA PRO A 444 19.45 -5.26 -0.17
C PRO A 444 19.00 -6.66 0.28
N LEU A 445 19.08 -7.65 -0.62
CA LEU A 445 18.68 -9.04 -0.34
C LEU A 445 19.37 -9.60 0.92
N VAL A 446 20.63 -9.24 1.16
CA VAL A 446 21.41 -9.63 2.33
C VAL A 446 20.84 -9.11 3.66
N GLU A 447 20.17 -7.96 3.66
CA GLU A 447 19.51 -7.42 4.87
C GLU A 447 18.24 -8.21 5.19
N LEU A 448 17.38 -8.48 4.19
CA LEU A 448 16.21 -9.34 4.39
C LEU A 448 16.59 -10.77 4.77
N LEU A 449 17.66 -11.30 4.19
CA LEU A 449 18.19 -12.60 4.58
C LEU A 449 18.59 -12.60 6.06
N ARG A 450 19.37 -11.62 6.51
CA ARG A 450 19.75 -11.50 7.92
C ARG A 450 18.54 -11.37 8.83
N LEU A 451 17.55 -10.58 8.45
CA LEU A 451 16.31 -10.40 9.19
C LEU A 451 15.51 -11.70 9.30
N ALA A 452 15.24 -12.39 8.19
CA ALA A 452 14.51 -13.66 8.17
C ALA A 452 15.19 -14.70 9.06
N LEU A 453 16.52 -14.80 8.97
CA LEU A 453 17.31 -15.66 9.83
C LEU A 453 17.29 -15.19 11.29
N GLY A 454 17.27 -13.89 11.58
CA GLY A 454 17.11 -13.33 12.93
C GLY A 454 15.78 -13.73 13.56
N LEU A 455 14.71 -13.78 12.76
CA LEU A 455 13.36 -14.19 13.16
C LEU A 455 13.17 -15.71 13.27
N ASP A 456 14.18 -16.52 12.92
CA ASP A 456 14.08 -17.99 12.78
C ASP A 456 13.07 -18.43 11.71
N LEU A 457 12.95 -17.64 10.64
CA LEU A 457 12.11 -17.91 9.48
C LEU A 457 12.97 -18.30 8.27
N ALA A 458 12.31 -18.79 7.22
CA ALA A 458 12.95 -19.06 5.94
C ALA A 458 12.80 -17.84 5.02
N LEU A 459 13.88 -17.46 4.34
CA LEU A 459 13.81 -16.58 3.17
C LEU A 459 13.78 -17.45 1.92
N VAL A 460 12.72 -17.35 1.13
CA VAL A 460 12.54 -18.11 -0.11
C VAL A 460 12.72 -17.15 -1.27
N VAL A 461 13.73 -17.40 -2.11
CA VAL A 461 14.02 -16.59 -3.30
C VAL A 461 13.83 -17.44 -4.53
N ALA A 462 12.87 -17.08 -5.38
CA ALA A 462 12.64 -17.73 -6.67
C ALA A 462 13.11 -16.82 -7.80
N VAL A 463 13.76 -17.41 -8.80
CA VAL A 463 14.23 -16.72 -10.01
C VAL A 463 13.97 -17.57 -11.24
N CYS A 464 13.51 -16.96 -12.33
CA CYS A 464 13.32 -17.60 -13.62
C CYS A 464 13.98 -16.76 -14.72
N ASP A 465 14.82 -17.41 -15.55
CA ASP A 465 15.50 -16.76 -16.66
C ASP A 465 14.78 -17.04 -17.98
N LEU A 466 14.02 -16.03 -18.42
CA LEU A 466 13.24 -16.04 -19.65
C LEU A 466 13.88 -15.16 -20.73
N ARG A 467 15.17 -14.81 -20.62
CA ARG A 467 15.85 -13.95 -21.62
C ARG A 467 15.92 -14.57 -23.01
N HIS A 468 15.77 -15.90 -23.13
CA HIS A 468 15.67 -16.58 -24.43
C HIS A 468 14.36 -16.28 -25.16
N ASN A 469 13.33 -15.76 -24.47
CA ASN A 469 12.08 -15.28 -25.07
C ASN A 469 12.17 -13.82 -25.54
N ALA A 470 13.32 -13.17 -25.40
CA ALA A 470 13.48 -11.77 -25.75
C ALA A 470 13.11 -11.52 -27.23
N GLY A 471 12.22 -10.55 -27.45
CA GLY A 471 11.74 -10.19 -28.78
C GLY A 471 10.47 -10.92 -29.23
N ASP A 472 9.98 -11.92 -28.48
CA ASP A 472 8.64 -12.45 -28.67
C ASP A 472 7.64 -11.70 -27.76
N PRO A 473 6.71 -10.90 -28.33
CA PRO A 473 5.74 -10.17 -27.53
C PRO A 473 4.70 -11.09 -26.86
N LEU A 474 4.53 -12.34 -27.31
CA LEU A 474 3.54 -13.28 -26.77
C LEU A 474 4.05 -14.07 -25.56
N LEU A 475 5.36 -14.09 -25.32
CA LEU A 475 5.99 -14.83 -24.23
C LEU A 475 6.56 -13.88 -23.19
N ALA A 476 6.41 -14.22 -21.90
CA ALA A 476 7.11 -13.50 -20.85
C ALA A 476 8.63 -13.62 -21.07
N ASP A 477 9.35 -12.51 -20.93
CA ASP A 477 10.80 -12.43 -21.10
C ASP A 477 11.49 -11.83 -19.87
N GLY A 478 12.83 -11.75 -19.96
CA GLY A 478 13.69 -11.16 -18.94
C GLY A 478 13.95 -12.10 -17.76
N LEU A 479 14.36 -11.51 -16.64
CA LEU A 479 14.44 -12.22 -15.36
C LEU A 479 13.15 -11.98 -14.57
N ARG A 480 12.60 -13.04 -13.97
CA ARG A 480 11.49 -12.93 -13.03
C ARG A 480 11.93 -13.35 -11.65
N TRP A 481 11.43 -12.64 -10.63
CA TRP A 481 11.79 -12.83 -9.23
C TRP A 481 10.56 -13.00 -8.33
N SER A 482 10.71 -13.78 -7.26
CA SER A 482 9.88 -13.71 -6.05
C SER A 482 10.79 -13.79 -4.83
N VAL A 483 10.48 -13.03 -3.78
CA VAL A 483 11.14 -13.09 -2.48
C VAL A 483 10.05 -13.12 -1.42
N GLU A 484 10.07 -14.14 -0.59
CA GLU A 484 9.03 -14.39 0.41
C GLU A 484 9.66 -14.83 1.73
N ILE A 485 9.08 -14.40 2.84
CA ILE A 485 9.38 -14.95 4.16
C ILE A 485 8.32 -15.98 4.52
N LYS A 486 8.77 -17.20 4.84
CA LYS A 486 7.90 -18.33 5.16
C LYS A 486 8.27 -18.93 6.53
N PRO A 487 7.36 -19.71 7.16
CA PRO A 487 7.75 -20.57 8.27
C PRO A 487 9.01 -21.36 7.93
N ARG A 488 9.88 -21.57 8.93
CA ARG A 488 11.16 -22.28 8.78
C ARG A 488 11.05 -23.58 7.97
N ASP A 489 10.03 -24.37 8.28
CA ASP A 489 9.81 -25.71 7.72
C ASP A 489 8.76 -25.74 6.61
N ALA A 490 8.36 -24.56 6.09
CA ALA A 490 7.45 -24.50 4.94
C ALA A 490 8.09 -25.15 3.71
N ALA A 491 7.33 -26.04 3.07
CA ALA A 491 7.71 -26.62 1.80
C ALA A 491 7.68 -25.55 0.69
N VAL A 492 8.53 -25.71 -0.33
CA VAL A 492 8.43 -24.95 -1.57
C VAL A 492 7.22 -25.46 -2.35
N SER A 493 6.29 -24.56 -2.69
CA SER A 493 5.08 -24.90 -3.43
C SER A 493 5.35 -24.90 -4.93
N PRO A 494 4.75 -25.79 -5.74
CA PRO A 494 4.75 -25.69 -7.20
C PRO A 494 4.15 -24.37 -7.71
N ASP A 495 3.25 -23.77 -6.92
CA ASP A 495 2.61 -22.49 -7.27
C ASP A 495 3.51 -21.28 -6.97
N ASP A 496 4.69 -21.47 -6.38
CA ASP A 496 5.66 -20.41 -6.07
C ASP A 496 6.42 -19.96 -7.33
N PHE A 497 5.68 -19.51 -8.36
CA PHE A 497 6.28 -19.05 -9.60
C PHE A 497 6.71 -17.58 -9.49
N PRO A 498 7.94 -17.20 -9.91
CA PRO A 498 8.39 -15.82 -9.84
C PRO A 498 7.71 -14.96 -10.92
N TYR A 499 7.14 -13.82 -10.53
CA TYR A 499 6.40 -12.94 -11.45
C TYR A 499 6.88 -11.48 -11.44
N ARG A 500 7.68 -11.07 -10.45
CA ARG A 500 8.18 -9.69 -10.37
C ARG A 500 9.30 -9.46 -11.38
N PRO A 501 9.39 -8.28 -12.02
CA PRO A 501 10.32 -8.04 -13.11
C PRO A 501 11.77 -7.80 -12.66
N SER A 502 12.02 -7.60 -11.36
CA SER A 502 13.36 -7.39 -10.82
C SER A 502 13.45 -7.85 -9.37
N LEU A 503 14.68 -8.13 -8.90
CA LEU A 503 14.92 -8.49 -7.50
C LEU A 503 14.50 -7.36 -6.55
N ALA A 504 14.82 -6.11 -6.86
CA ALA A 504 14.40 -4.95 -6.06
C ALA A 504 12.87 -4.87 -5.90
N ALA A 505 12.10 -5.13 -6.97
CA ALA A 505 10.64 -5.16 -6.90
C ALA A 505 10.12 -6.31 -6.03
N ALA A 506 10.76 -7.48 -6.09
CA ALA A 506 10.42 -8.61 -5.22
C ALA A 506 10.75 -8.34 -3.74
N LEU A 507 11.87 -7.67 -3.47
CA LEU A 507 12.29 -7.27 -2.12
C LEU A 507 11.36 -6.20 -1.52
N ALA A 508 10.99 -5.17 -2.28
CA ALA A 508 10.04 -4.15 -1.83
C ALA A 508 8.68 -4.78 -1.45
N TRP A 509 8.16 -5.66 -2.30
CA TRP A 509 6.93 -6.41 -2.01
C TRP A 509 7.07 -7.29 -0.75
N CYS A 510 8.20 -7.98 -0.60
CA CYS A 510 8.46 -8.79 0.59
C CYS A 510 8.45 -7.95 1.88
N VAL A 511 8.97 -6.71 1.83
CA VAL A 511 8.94 -5.77 2.97
C VAL A 511 7.52 -5.30 3.26
N GLU A 512 6.75 -4.96 2.22
CA GLU A 512 5.34 -4.57 2.36
C GLU A 512 4.50 -5.66 3.03
N CYS A 513 4.69 -6.92 2.63
CA CYS A 513 3.99 -8.07 3.20
C CYS A 513 4.64 -8.63 4.49
N LEU A 514 5.71 -8.02 5.00
CA LEU A 514 6.55 -8.62 6.03
C LEU A 514 5.80 -8.87 7.35
N SER A 515 5.04 -7.89 7.82
CA SER A 515 4.24 -8.01 9.05
C SER A 515 3.21 -9.14 8.94
N ASP A 516 2.57 -9.28 7.77
CA ASP A 516 1.60 -10.35 7.51
C ASP A 516 2.28 -11.71 7.38
N ALA A 517 3.46 -11.77 6.76
CA ALA A 517 4.25 -12.99 6.64
C ALA A 517 4.70 -13.51 8.02
N VAL A 518 5.16 -12.63 8.90
CA VAL A 518 5.52 -12.99 10.29
C VAL A 518 4.30 -13.43 11.09
N ALA A 519 3.18 -12.70 10.97
CA ALA A 519 1.93 -13.08 11.61
C ALA A 519 1.43 -14.46 11.13
N GLY A 520 1.50 -14.70 9.82
CA GLY A 520 1.13 -15.97 9.17
C GLY A 520 2.07 -17.13 9.50
N ALA A 521 3.32 -16.84 9.89
CA ALA A 521 4.27 -17.84 10.34
C ALA A 521 4.00 -18.38 11.75
N ALA A 522 3.11 -17.73 12.51
CA ALA A 522 2.70 -18.23 13.82
C ALA A 522 2.00 -19.61 13.69
N PRO A 523 2.31 -20.59 14.56
CA PRO A 523 1.66 -21.88 14.53
C PRO A 523 0.14 -21.78 14.66
N THR A 524 -0.56 -22.37 13.68
CA THR A 524 -2.04 -22.41 13.64
C THR A 524 -2.64 -23.36 14.67
N ASP A 525 -1.85 -24.33 15.15
CA ASP A 525 -2.23 -25.17 16.28
C ASP A 525 -2.15 -24.41 17.61
N PRO A 526 -3.30 -24.20 18.30
CA PRO A 526 -3.29 -23.47 19.56
C PRO A 526 -2.47 -24.16 20.65
N ALA A 527 -2.21 -25.47 20.57
CA ALA A 527 -1.36 -26.18 21.53
C ALA A 527 0.15 -25.91 21.30
N THR A 528 0.54 -25.50 20.09
CA THR A 528 1.92 -25.17 19.75
C THR A 528 2.21 -23.71 20.13
N PRO A 529 3.22 -23.40 20.96
CA PRO A 529 3.55 -22.02 21.31
C PRO A 529 4.16 -21.26 20.13
N ILE A 530 3.94 -19.95 20.09
CA ILE A 530 4.61 -19.07 19.10
C ILE A 530 6.09 -18.94 19.50
N PRO A 531 7.03 -19.06 18.54
CA PRO A 531 8.43 -18.77 18.78
C PRO A 531 8.65 -17.37 19.36
N VAL A 532 9.66 -17.21 20.21
CA VAL A 532 10.05 -15.93 20.80
C VAL A 532 11.51 -15.67 20.38
N PRO A 533 11.76 -15.31 19.10
CA PRO A 533 13.12 -15.26 18.59
C PRO A 533 13.93 -14.17 19.29
N TRP A 534 15.19 -14.51 19.52
CA TRP A 534 16.20 -13.61 20.05
C TRP A 534 17.50 -13.85 19.29
N SER A 535 18.04 -12.80 18.68
CA SER A 535 19.29 -12.84 17.92
C SER A 535 19.98 -11.50 18.07
N GLY A 536 21.28 -11.51 18.40
CA GLY A 536 22.11 -10.32 18.29
C GLY A 536 22.31 -9.89 16.82
N PRO A 537 23.03 -8.77 16.60
CA PRO A 537 23.45 -8.35 15.27
C PRO A 537 24.15 -9.49 14.53
N ARG A 538 23.88 -9.61 13.23
CA ARG A 538 24.49 -10.63 12.37
C ARG A 538 25.41 -9.97 11.36
N ASP A 539 26.58 -10.56 11.19
CA ASP A 539 27.50 -10.18 10.12
C ASP A 539 26.82 -10.35 8.76
N LEU A 540 27.14 -9.44 7.84
CA LEU A 540 26.69 -9.53 6.46
C LEU A 540 27.09 -10.89 5.87
N VAL A 541 26.08 -11.68 5.50
CA VAL A 541 26.29 -12.83 4.61
C VAL A 541 26.77 -12.29 3.27
N VAL A 542 27.59 -13.04 2.54
CA VAL A 542 27.95 -12.59 1.19
C VAL A 542 26.69 -12.53 0.34
N ASP A 543 26.55 -11.46 -0.45
CA ASP A 543 25.38 -11.26 -1.32
C ASP A 543 25.14 -12.49 -2.20
N PRO A 544 23.98 -13.16 -2.07
CA PRO A 544 23.66 -14.35 -2.85
C PRO A 544 23.15 -14.02 -4.27
N GLU A 545 22.86 -12.76 -4.61
CA GLU A 545 22.33 -12.38 -5.93
C GLU A 545 23.17 -12.91 -7.11
N PRO A 546 24.51 -12.78 -7.13
CA PRO A 546 25.32 -13.30 -8.22
C PRO A 546 25.24 -14.83 -8.38
N ASP A 547 25.09 -15.56 -7.29
CA ASP A 547 24.94 -17.02 -7.29
C ASP A 547 23.55 -17.44 -7.81
N LEU A 548 22.51 -16.72 -7.39
CA LEU A 548 21.14 -16.91 -7.88
C LEU A 548 21.04 -16.66 -9.39
N LEU A 549 21.68 -15.61 -9.90
CA LEU A 549 21.73 -15.32 -11.34
C LEU A 549 22.47 -16.40 -12.14
N ARG A 550 23.56 -16.95 -11.61
CA ARG A 550 24.27 -18.07 -12.25
C ARG A 550 23.40 -19.32 -12.28
N LEU A 551 22.68 -19.60 -11.20
CA LEU A 551 21.79 -20.74 -11.09
C LEU A 551 20.59 -20.62 -12.07
N ALA A 552 19.97 -19.45 -12.14
CA ALA A 552 18.87 -19.17 -13.07
C ALA A 552 19.30 -19.36 -14.54
N SER A 553 20.49 -18.87 -14.91
CA SER A 553 20.96 -18.99 -16.30
C SER A 553 21.29 -20.42 -16.72
N ARG A 554 21.71 -21.29 -15.78
CA ARG A 554 21.89 -22.73 -16.04
C ARG A 554 20.59 -23.48 -16.28
N HIS A 555 19.49 -22.99 -15.71
CA HIS A 555 18.15 -23.57 -15.82
C HIS A 555 17.19 -22.63 -16.57
N ALA A 556 17.67 -22.00 -17.67
CA ALA A 556 16.87 -21.06 -18.44
C ALA A 556 15.52 -21.68 -18.88
N GLY A 557 14.44 -20.91 -18.74
CA GLY A 557 13.06 -21.37 -18.96
C GLY A 557 12.42 -22.09 -17.77
N GLN A 558 13.17 -22.42 -16.72
CA GLN A 558 12.66 -23.08 -15.53
C GLN A 558 12.83 -22.16 -14.32
N ALA A 559 11.85 -22.16 -13.40
CA ALA A 559 11.98 -21.45 -12.15
C ALA A 559 12.89 -22.23 -11.19
N VAL A 560 13.81 -21.53 -10.55
CA VAL A 560 14.67 -22.08 -9.50
C VAL A 560 14.41 -21.34 -8.21
N THR A 561 14.18 -22.09 -7.13
CA THR A 561 13.88 -21.55 -5.80
C THR A 561 14.97 -21.96 -4.82
N VAL A 562 15.57 -20.97 -4.15
CA VAL A 562 16.50 -21.18 -3.05
C VAL A 562 15.84 -20.79 -1.74
N ARG A 563 15.76 -21.74 -0.82
CA ARG A 563 15.25 -21.54 0.54
C ARG A 563 16.44 -21.41 1.48
N PHE A 564 16.58 -20.24 2.10
CA PHE A 564 17.60 -19.97 3.11
C PHE A 564 17.02 -20.09 4.51
N THR A 565 17.73 -20.79 5.39
CA THR A 565 17.39 -20.95 6.82
C THR A 565 18.65 -20.87 7.67
N ARG A 566 18.51 -20.88 8.99
CA ARG A 566 19.68 -20.94 9.89
C ARG A 566 20.51 -22.20 9.73
N ALA A 567 19.92 -23.28 9.21
CA ALA A 567 20.61 -24.56 9.01
C ALA A 567 21.40 -24.61 7.69
N GLY A 568 21.24 -23.62 6.81
CA GLY A 568 21.81 -23.59 5.47
C GLY A 568 20.77 -23.23 4.41
N CYS A 569 21.04 -23.60 3.17
CA CYS A 569 20.17 -23.38 2.03
C CYS A 569 19.81 -24.67 1.30
N ALA A 570 18.66 -24.68 0.63
CA ALA A 570 18.19 -25.77 -0.21
C ALA A 570 17.69 -25.22 -1.55
N VAL A 571 18.17 -25.80 -2.65
CA VAL A 571 17.90 -25.37 -4.03
C VAL A 571 16.91 -26.32 -4.67
N HIS A 572 15.84 -25.77 -5.22
CA HIS A 572 14.76 -26.51 -5.86
C HIS A 572 14.55 -26.00 -7.28
N ARG A 573 14.21 -26.89 -8.20
CA ARG A 573 13.81 -26.57 -9.57
C ARG A 573 12.34 -26.90 -9.75
N HIS A 574 11.63 -26.04 -10.47
CA HIS A 574 10.25 -26.27 -10.88
C HIS A 574 10.26 -26.84 -12.30
N ASP A 575 9.71 -28.04 -12.44
CA ASP A 575 9.49 -28.74 -13.71
C ASP A 575 7.98 -28.91 -13.93
N ASP A 576 7.57 -29.36 -15.13
CA ASP A 576 6.17 -29.68 -15.43
C ASP A 576 5.60 -30.76 -14.50
N ASP A 577 6.46 -31.64 -13.96
CA ASP A 577 6.12 -32.70 -13.02
C ASP A 577 6.09 -32.23 -11.54
N GLY A 578 6.41 -30.96 -11.27
CA GLY A 578 6.41 -30.35 -9.93
C GLY A 578 7.78 -29.86 -9.45
N VAL A 579 7.94 -29.73 -8.13
CA VAL A 579 9.16 -29.18 -7.50
C VAL A 579 10.14 -30.29 -7.15
N ARG A 580 11.38 -30.18 -7.64
CA ARG A 580 12.48 -31.13 -7.40
C ARG A 580 13.62 -30.48 -6.62
N LEU A 581 14.04 -31.10 -5.51
CA LEU A 581 15.26 -30.72 -4.80
C LEU A 581 16.50 -31.05 -5.66
N LEU A 582 17.36 -30.06 -5.90
CA LEU A 582 18.61 -30.20 -6.63
C LEU A 582 19.80 -30.42 -5.67
N ALA A 583 19.90 -29.60 -4.62
CA ALA A 583 20.99 -29.64 -3.66
C ALA A 583 20.58 -28.98 -2.34
N ASP A 584 21.22 -29.38 -1.24
CA ASP A 584 21.11 -28.77 0.08
C ASP A 584 22.48 -28.72 0.77
N GLY A 585 22.70 -27.70 1.60
CA GLY A 585 23.99 -27.50 2.26
C GLY A 585 24.12 -26.16 2.99
N PRO A 586 25.27 -25.88 3.61
CA PRO A 586 25.43 -24.74 4.51
C PRO A 586 25.44 -23.38 3.79
N ASP A 587 26.01 -23.31 2.59
CA ASP A 587 26.14 -22.10 1.76
C ASP A 587 25.82 -22.45 0.30
N LEU A 588 25.14 -21.53 -0.39
CA LEU A 588 24.77 -21.67 -1.81
C LEU A 588 25.99 -21.85 -2.71
N ARG A 589 27.12 -21.25 -2.35
CA ARG A 589 28.38 -21.31 -3.13
C ARG A 589 29.06 -22.67 -3.10
N ASP A 590 28.84 -23.41 -2.02
CA ASP A 590 29.47 -24.70 -1.78
C ASP A 590 28.64 -25.86 -2.33
N LEU A 591 27.45 -25.59 -2.88
CA LEU A 591 26.58 -26.62 -3.40
C LEU A 591 27.08 -27.18 -4.73
N PRO A 592 27.19 -28.52 -4.86
CA PRO A 592 27.44 -29.17 -6.15
C PRO A 592 26.18 -29.09 -7.02
N LEU A 593 26.06 -28.01 -7.78
CA LEU A 593 24.98 -27.78 -8.74
C LEU A 593 25.36 -28.43 -10.07
N THR A 594 25.31 -29.76 -10.15
CA THR A 594 25.55 -30.56 -11.37
C THR A 594 24.27 -30.91 -12.10
#